data_AF-A0A7Y0KJH5-F1
#
_entry.id   AF-A0A7Y0KJH5-F1
#
_cell.length_a   1.000
_cell.length_b   1.000
_cell.length_c   1.000
_cell.angle_alpha   90.00
_cell.angle_beta   90.00
_cell.angle_gamma   90.00
#
_symmetry.space_group_name_H-M   'P 1'
#
loop_
_entity.id
_entity.type
_entity.pdbx_description
1 polymer ?
#
loop_
_entity_poly.entity_id
_entity_poly.type
_entity_poly.pdbx_seq_one_letter_code
_entity_poly.pdbx_strand_id
1 'polypeptide(L)'
;MSSPLREYLTPFLDLVDFPAARWEIVTAAEQYGADLRTRTALRMLSCVSYASRQQVVRELVENLGALRGTAVEQNARPPRARPRPHRVLAA
;
A
#
# COMPACT_ATOMS: atom_id res chain seq x y z
N MET A 1 12.73 13.79 -7.27
CA MET A 1 12.63 13.54 -5.81
C MET A 1 12.66 12.04 -5.62
N SER A 2 13.83 11.47 -5.32
CA SER A 2 14.00 10.03 -5.10
C SER A 2 13.25 9.65 -3.83
N SER A 3 12.27 8.75 -3.95
CA SER A 3 11.47 8.32 -2.81
C SER A 3 12.39 7.57 -1.83
N PRO A 4 12.49 7.98 -0.55
CA PRO A 4 13.40 7.36 0.41
C PRO A 4 13.19 5.84 0.53
N LEU A 5 11.95 5.39 0.37
CA LEU A 5 11.60 3.96 0.33
C LEU A 5 12.33 3.16 -0.76
N ARG A 6 12.60 3.75 -1.92
CA ARG A 6 13.29 3.07 -3.03
C ARG A 6 14.72 2.73 -2.62
N GLU A 7 15.41 3.64 -1.95
CA GLU A 7 16.81 3.43 -1.52
C GLU A 7 16.91 2.35 -0.43
N TYR A 8 15.95 2.28 0.50
CA TYR A 8 15.94 1.21 1.51
C TYR A 8 15.60 -0.16 0.94
N LEU A 9 14.77 -0.26 -0.10
CA LEU A 9 14.34 -1.55 -0.67
C LEU A 9 15.31 -2.13 -1.69
N THR A 10 16.04 -1.27 -2.40
CA THR A 10 16.93 -1.69 -3.51
C THR A 10 17.98 -2.74 -3.10
N PRO A 11 18.72 -2.63 -1.97
CA PRO A 11 19.73 -3.63 -1.63
C PRO A 11 19.12 -5.00 -1.30
N PHE A 12 17.92 -5.06 -0.70
CA PHE A 12 17.25 -6.34 -0.42
C PHE A 12 16.73 -7.03 -1.67
N LEU A 13 16.26 -6.25 -2.65
CA LEU A 13 15.80 -6.79 -3.93
C LEU A 13 16.95 -7.23 -4.83
N ASP A 14 18.17 -6.74 -4.61
CA ASP A 14 19.36 -7.20 -5.35
C ASP A 14 19.85 -8.57 -4.86
N LEU A 15 19.46 -8.96 -3.65
CA LEU A 15 19.79 -10.25 -3.03
C LEU A 15 18.81 -11.37 -3.40
N VAL A 16 17.79 -11.07 -4.20
CA VAL A 16 16.75 -12.01 -4.63
C VAL A 16 16.89 -12.26 -6.12
N ASP A 17 17.08 -13.52 -6.51
CA ASP A 17 17.05 -13.94 -7.90
C ASP A 17 15.61 -13.93 -8.45
N PHE A 18 15.36 -13.10 -9.46
CA PHE A 18 14.06 -13.05 -10.13
C PHE A 18 14.03 -14.05 -11.31
N PRO A 19 12.89 -14.71 -11.58
CA PRO A 19 11.57 -14.53 -10.97
C PRO A 19 11.46 -15.11 -9.55
N ALA A 20 10.89 -14.32 -8.63
CA ALA A 20 10.78 -14.69 -7.22
C ALA A 20 9.33 -14.62 -6.74
N ALA A 21 8.96 -15.54 -5.86
CA ALA A 21 7.68 -15.50 -5.17
C ALA A 21 7.67 -14.43 -4.08
N ARG A 22 6.47 -13.93 -3.75
CA ARG A 22 6.29 -12.95 -2.67
C ARG A 22 6.90 -13.42 -1.34
N TRP A 23 6.75 -14.71 -1.03
CA TRP A 23 7.27 -15.27 0.21
C TRP A 23 8.80 -15.25 0.24
N GLU A 24 9.47 -15.52 -0.89
CA GLU A 24 10.94 -15.46 -0.99
C GLU A 24 11.45 -14.05 -0.74
N ILE A 25 10.79 -13.04 -1.32
CA ILE A 25 11.13 -11.63 -1.13
C ILE A 25 10.94 -11.21 0.34
N VAL A 26 9.83 -11.62 0.97
CA VAL A 26 9.55 -11.33 2.39
C VAL A 26 10.58 -12.02 3.29
N THR A 27 10.88 -13.30 3.03
CA THR A 27 11.84 -14.08 3.81
C THR A 27 13.25 -13.52 3.66
N ALA A 28 13.67 -13.14 2.45
CA ALA A 28 14.94 -12.44 2.24
C ALA A 28 14.98 -11.15 3.05
N ALA A 29 13.96 -10.29 2.94
CA ALA A 29 13.89 -9.06 3.72
C ALA A 29 13.95 -9.31 5.25
N GLU A 30 13.33 -10.37 5.75
CA GLU A 30 13.42 -10.77 7.16
C GLU A 30 14.82 -11.22 7.57
N GLN A 31 15.48 -12.04 6.76
CA GLN A 31 16.84 -12.54 7.02
C GLN A 31 17.87 -11.42 7.01
N TYR A 32 17.69 -10.41 6.16
CA TYR A 32 18.58 -9.25 6.07
C TYR A 32 18.19 -8.10 7.02
N GLY A 33 17.23 -8.30 7.92
CA GLY A 33 16.91 -7.35 8.98
C GLY A 33 16.07 -6.14 8.56
N ALA A 34 15.21 -6.29 7.56
CA ALA A 34 14.33 -5.21 7.11
C ALA A 34 13.38 -4.73 8.23
N ASP A 35 13.20 -3.42 8.33
CA ASP A 35 12.30 -2.79 9.29
C ASP A 35 10.87 -3.32 9.22
N LEU A 36 10.15 -3.22 10.34
CA LEU A 36 8.74 -3.64 10.43
C LEU A 36 7.87 -3.01 9.35
N ARG A 37 8.13 -1.74 9.00
CA ARG A 37 7.41 -1.02 7.94
C ARG A 37 7.64 -1.64 6.57
N THR A 38 8.88 -2.00 6.25
CA THR A 38 9.27 -2.64 4.99
C THR A 38 8.64 -4.02 4.88
N ARG A 39 8.72 -4.84 5.94
CA ARG A 39 8.07 -6.15 5.99
C ARG A 39 6.56 -6.07 5.83
N THR A 40 5.93 -5.10 6.49
CA THR A 40 4.48 -4.88 6.39
C THR A 40 4.08 -4.49 4.96
N ALA A 41 4.86 -3.62 4.30
CA ALA A 41 4.63 -3.23 2.92
C ALA A 41 4.82 -4.41 1.95
N LEU A 42 5.86 -5.24 2.14
CA LEU A 42 6.10 -6.45 1.34
C LEU A 42 5.01 -7.51 1.53
N ARG A 43 4.39 -7.59 2.72
CA ARG A 43 3.26 -8.51 2.97
C ARG A 43 1.95 -8.05 2.33
N MET A 44 1.82 -6.75 2.04
CA MET A 44 0.66 -6.19 1.33
C MET A 44 0.73 -6.33 -0.20
N LEU A 45 1.84 -6.86 -0.72
CA LEU A 45 1.99 -7.21 -2.13
C LEU A 45 0.91 -8.19 -2.58
N SER A 46 0.27 -7.87 -3.71
CA SER A 46 -0.91 -8.54 -4.24
C SER A 46 -0.55 -9.74 -5.12
N CYS A 47 0.57 -9.66 -5.86
CA CYS A 47 1.00 -10.75 -6.72
C CYS A 47 1.64 -11.89 -5.93
N VAL A 48 1.44 -13.11 -6.45
CA VAL A 48 2.04 -14.33 -5.90
C VAL A 48 3.52 -14.43 -6.28
N SER A 49 3.87 -13.97 -7.48
CA SER A 49 5.23 -13.95 -8.01
C SER A 49 5.51 -12.67 -8.79
N TYR A 50 6.78 -12.28 -8.80
CA TYR A 50 7.28 -11.10 -9.48
C TYR A 50 8.36 -11.51 -10.47
N ALA A 51 8.28 -10.98 -11.69
CA ALA A 51 9.26 -11.25 -12.74
C ALA A 51 10.50 -10.36 -12.61
N SER A 52 10.41 -9.23 -11.90
CA SER A 52 11.53 -8.30 -11.75
C SER A 52 11.40 -7.41 -10.53
N ARG A 53 12.54 -6.90 -10.07
CA ARG A 53 12.63 -5.87 -9.02
C ARG A 53 11.77 -4.63 -9.30
N GLN A 54 11.67 -4.21 -10.56
CA GLN A 54 10.90 -3.02 -10.94
C GLN A 54 9.41 -3.21 -10.72
N GLN A 55 8.91 -4.44 -10.93
CA GLN A 55 7.52 -4.78 -10.70
C GLN A 55 7.16 -4.67 -9.21
N VAL A 56 8.02 -5.19 -8.33
CA VAL A 56 7.87 -5.10 -6.87
C VAL A 56 7.85 -3.64 -6.41
N VAL A 57 8.82 -2.83 -6.87
CA VAL A 57 8.92 -1.42 -6.49
C VAL A 57 7.73 -0.60 -6.97
N ARG A 58 7.24 -0.85 -8.19
CA ARG A 58 6.05 -0.17 -8.72
C ARG A 58 4.83 -0.44 -7.86
N GLU A 59 4.58 -1.70 -7.53
CA GLU A 59 3.42 -2.10 -6.73
C GLU A 59 3.50 -1.60 -5.28
N LEU A 60 4.70 -1.55 -4.70
CA LEU A 60 4.92 -0.92 -3.40
C LEU A 60 4.60 0.57 -3.41
N VAL A 61 5.03 1.29 -4.45
CA VAL A 61 4.73 2.72 -4.60
C VAL A 61 3.23 2.95 -4.80
N GLU A 62 2.56 2.11 -5.57
CA GLU A 62 1.10 2.19 -5.78
C GLU A 62 0.32 1.92 -4.48
N ASN A 63 0.67 0.86 -3.74
CA ASN A 63 0.01 0.53 -2.47
C ASN A 63 0.28 1.57 -1.37
N LEU A 64 1.51 2.07 -1.24
CA LEU A 64 1.85 3.12 -0.27
C LEU A 64 1.29 4.50 -0.67
N GLY A 65 1.18 4.75 -1.98
CA GLY A 65 0.49 5.91 -2.53
C GLY A 65 -1.01 5.89 -2.21
N ALA A 66 -1.66 4.73 -2.34
CA ALA A 66 -3.05 4.53 -1.97
C ALA A 66 -3.30 4.78 -0.47
N LEU A 67 -2.38 4.35 0.39
CA LEU A 67 -2.40 4.64 1.84
C LEU A 67 -2.26 6.13 2.19
N ARG A 68 -1.62 6.94 1.33
CA ARG A 68 -1.57 8.40 1.48
C ARG A 68 -2.77 9.12 0.84
N GLY A 69 -3.36 8.55 -0.22
CA GLY A 69 -4.51 9.12 -0.91
C GLY A 69 -5.81 9.05 -0.11
N THR A 70 -5.98 8.03 0.74
CA THR A 70 -7.19 7.86 1.57
C THR A 70 -7.29 8.86 2.72
N ALA A 71 -6.21 9.57 3.07
CA ALA A 71 -6.22 10.59 4.13
C ALA A 71 -6.72 11.97 3.68
N VAL A 72 -6.88 12.22 2.37
CA VAL A 72 -7.28 13.54 1.83
C VAL A 72 -8.78 13.66 1.52
N GLU A 73 -9.52 12.55 1.42
CA GLU A 73 -10.94 12.58 1.01
C GLU A 73 -11.95 12.42 2.16
N GLN A 74 -11.52 12.44 3.43
CA GLN A 74 -12.45 12.43 4.58
C GLN A 74 -12.78 13.82 5.14
N ASN A 75 -12.17 14.89 4.62
CA ASN A 75 -12.52 16.28 4.99
C ASN A 75 -13.38 17.00 3.93
N ALA A 76 -13.91 16.28 2.95
CA ALA A 76 -14.84 16.82 1.97
C ALA A 76 -16.30 16.55 2.37
N ARG A 77 -16.81 17.41 3.26
CA ARG A 77 -18.23 17.73 3.53
C ARG A 77 -18.97 16.82 4.53
N PRO A 78 -19.69 17.40 5.51
CA PRO A 78 -20.65 16.65 6.31
C PRO A 78 -21.75 16.10 5.39
N PRO A 79 -22.32 14.90 5.67
CA PRO A 79 -23.47 14.41 4.94
C PRO A 79 -24.61 15.41 5.14
N ARG A 80 -25.04 16.06 4.05
CA ARG A 80 -26.25 16.91 4.07
C ARG A 80 -27.39 16.08 4.62
N ALA A 81 -27.84 16.41 5.83
CA ALA A 81 -29.04 15.85 6.42
C ALA A 81 -30.18 16.04 5.43
N ARG A 82 -30.76 14.95 4.95
CA ARG A 82 -32.02 15.00 4.20
C ARG A 82 -33.08 15.58 5.14
N PRO A 83 -33.77 16.68 4.79
CA PRO A 83 -34.92 17.07 5.56
C PRO A 83 -35.98 15.97 5.41
N ARG A 84 -36.44 15.42 6.55
CA ARG A 84 -37.60 14.52 6.59
C ARG A 84 -38.82 15.28 6.06
N PRO A 85 -39.68 14.70 5.21
CA PRO A 85 -40.99 15.28 4.98
C PRO A 85 -41.81 15.14 6.26
N HIS A 86 -42.12 16.26 6.92
CA HIS A 86 -43.13 16.29 7.97
C HIS A 86 -44.49 16.01 7.32
N ARG A 87 -45.02 14.80 7.55
CA ARG A 87 -46.37 14.44 7.17
C ARG A 87 -47.32 15.25 8.04
N VAL A 88 -47.99 16.23 7.43
CA VAL A 88 -49.12 16.96 8.03
C VAL A 88 -50.19 15.93 8.39
N LEU A 89 -50.49 15.79 9.67
CA LEU A 89 -51.68 15.08 10.13
C LEU A 89 -52.79 16.11 10.32
N ALA A 90 -53.87 15.89 9.58
CA ALA A 90 -55.11 16.66 9.64
C ALA A 90 -55.74 16.57 11.04
N ALA A 91 -56.36 17.67 11.46
CA ALA A 91 -57.39 17.73 12.49
C ALA A 91 -58.64 18.34 11.85
#